data_AF-A0A2P7EF63-F1
#
_entry.id   AF-A0A2P7EF63-F1
#
_cell.length_a   1.000
_cell.length_b   1.000
_cell.length_c   1.000
_cell.angle_alpha   90.00
_cell.angle_beta   90.00
_cell.angle_gamma   90.00
#
_symmetry.space_group_name_H-M   'P 1'
#
loop_
_entity.id
_entity.type
_entity.pdbx_description
1 polymer ?
#
loop_
_entity_poly.entity_id
_entity_poly.type
_entity_poly.pdbx_seq_one_letter_code
_entity_poly.pdbx_strand_id
1 'polypeptide(L)' 'MSRPEKFWSLSRIRNPLLRQEFPWLVSEVVLLLILFNANPPELWFWLVVMVVVLLYRVERWWSSRPNA' A
#
# COMPACT_ATOMS: atom_id res chain seq x y z
N MET A 1 15.36 26.73 36.40
CA MET A 1 15.62 26.54 34.97
C MET A 1 15.68 25.03 34.68
N SER A 2 14.60 24.45 34.16
CA SER A 2 14.62 23.08 33.61
C SER A 2 13.31 22.83 32.86
N ARG A 3 13.32 23.09 31.54
CA ARG A 3 12.27 22.65 30.62
C ARG A 3 12.46 21.16 30.36
N PRO A 4 11.45 20.30 30.59
CA PRO A 4 11.35 19.08 29.82
C PRO A 4 10.61 19.42 28.53
N GLU A 5 11.38 19.46 27.45
CA GLU A 5 10.92 19.47 26.06
C GLU A 5 10.03 18.23 25.82
N LYS A 6 8.76 18.25 26.27
CA LYS A 6 7.72 17.30 25.81
C LYS A 6 7.22 17.74 24.43
N PHE A 7 8.16 17.95 23.53
CA PHE A 7 7.94 18.28 22.15
C PHE A 7 7.72 16.96 21.42
N TRP A 8 6.45 16.56 21.30
CA TRP A 8 5.98 15.67 20.25
C TRP A 8 6.63 14.28 20.19
N SER A 9 6.18 13.40 21.09
CA SER A 9 5.93 12.03 20.66
C SER A 9 4.74 12.04 19.70
N LEU A 10 4.91 12.67 18.52
CA LEU A 10 4.08 12.37 17.35
C LEU A 10 4.15 10.88 17.22
N SER A 11 3.01 10.23 17.49
CA SER A 11 2.76 8.81 17.39
C SER A 11 3.46 8.28 16.15
N ARG A 12 4.73 7.88 16.34
CA ARG A 12 5.57 7.24 15.36
C ARG A 12 4.77 6.00 15.03
N ILE A 13 4.10 6.01 13.89
CA ILE A 13 3.23 4.94 13.41
C ILE A 13 4.01 3.65 13.62
N ARG A 14 3.68 2.96 14.72
CA ARG A 14 4.61 2.07 15.42
C ARG A 14 4.74 0.73 14.71
N ASN A 15 4.05 0.58 13.59
CA ASN A 15 3.94 -0.65 12.85
C ASN A 15 4.66 -0.48 11.50
N PRO A 16 5.95 -0.89 11.40
CA PRO A 16 6.73 -0.76 10.17
C PRO A 16 6.06 -1.47 8.99
N LEU A 17 5.31 -2.55 9.26
CA LEU A 17 4.50 -3.26 8.28
C LEU A 17 3.43 -2.38 7.63
N LEU A 18 2.68 -1.59 8.41
CA LEU A 18 1.67 -0.68 7.85
C LEU A 18 2.29 0.38 6.94
N ARG A 19 3.49 0.87 7.27
CA ARG A 19 4.19 1.86 6.44
C ARG A 19 4.71 1.27 5.13
N GLN A 20 5.04 -0.02 5.13
CA GLN A 20 5.43 -0.78 3.94
C GLN A 20 4.23 -1.09 3.04
N GLU A 21 3.06 -1.38 3.62
CA GLU A 21 1.83 -1.70 2.89
C GLU A 21 1.06 -0.45 2.40
N PHE A 22 1.30 0.71 3.00
CA PHE A 22 0.58 1.94 2.66
C PHE A 22 0.67 2.35 1.17
N PRO A 23 1.85 2.32 0.51
CA PRO A 23 1.95 2.62 -0.92
C PRO A 23 1.14 1.63 -1.77
N TRP A 24 1.14 0.35 -1.41
CA TRP A 24 0.36 -0.69 -2.09
C TRP A 24 -1.13 -0.42 -1.99
N LEU A 25 -1.60 -0.08 -0.80
CA LEU A 25 -3.00 0.25 -0.57
C LEU A 25 -3.43 1.48 -1.37
N VAL A 26 -2.58 2.51 -1.45
CA VAL A 26 -2.84 3.70 -2.27
C VAL A 26 -2.94 3.32 -3.75
N SER A 27 -2.02 2.51 -4.27
CA SER A 27 -2.08 2.03 -5.65
C SER A 27 -3.33 1.22 -5.94
N GLU A 28 -3.76 0.33 -5.04
CA GLU A 28 -5.00 -0.44 -5.17
C GLU A 28 -6.23 0.47 -5.24
N VAL A 29 -6.33 1.46 -4.35
CA VAL A 29 -7.44 2.43 -4.36
C VAL A 29 -7.45 3.24 -5.65
N VAL A 30 -6.30 3.72 -6.11
CA VAL A 30 -6.19 4.47 -7.37
C VAL A 30 -6.60 3.59 -8.56
N LEU A 31 -6.15 2.33 -8.62
CA LEU A 31 -6.54 1.39 -9.66
C LEU A 31 -8.05 1.11 -9.64
N LEU A 32 -8.66 0.95 -8.47
CA LEU A 32 -10.11 0.81 -8.34
C LEU A 32 -10.85 2.03 -8.88
N LEU A 33 -10.39 3.25 -8.56
CA LEU A 33 -10.98 4.48 -9.10
C LEU A 33 -10.86 4.55 -10.63
N ILE A 34 -9.72 4.14 -11.18
CA ILE A 34 -9.52 4.04 -12.63
C ILE A 34 -10.50 3.03 -13.23
N LEU A 35 -10.65 1.85 -12.64
CA LEU A 35 -11.58 0.82 -13.11
C LEU A 35 -13.04 1.30 -13.10
N PHE A 36 -13.45 2.07 -12.08
CA PHE A 36 -14.80 2.64 -12.02
C PHE A 36 -15.05 3.70 -13.10
N ASN A 37 -14.00 4.31 -13.66
CA ASN A 37 -14.12 5.39 -14.65
C ASN A 37 -13.71 4.98 -16.08
N ALA A 38 -13.04 3.84 -16.27
CA ALA A 38 -12.47 3.44 -17.55
C ALA A 38 -13.53 3.01 -18.58
N ASN A 39 -13.24 3.27 -19.87
CA ASN A 39 -14.04 2.76 -20.98
C ASN A 39 -13.87 1.24 -21.14
N PRO A 40 -14.80 0.51 -21.79
CA PRO A 40 -14.72 -0.95 -21.89
C PRO A 40 -13.39 -1.52 -22.40
N PRO A 41 -12.71 -0.95 -23.43
CA PRO A 41 -11.40 -1.44 -23.86
C PRO A 41 -10.29 -1.21 -22.82
N GLU A 42 -10.29 -0.04 -22.17
CA GLU A 42 -9.30 0.35 -21.17
C GLU A 42 -9.51 -0.42 -19.86
N LEU A 43 -10.76 -0.74 -19.53
CA LEU A 43 -11.14 -1.52 -18.35
C LEU A 43 -10.40 -2.86 -18.32
N TRP A 44 -10.36 -3.58 -19.44
CA TRP A 44 -9.65 -4.85 -19.54
C TRP A 44 -8.14 -4.69 -19.30
N PHE A 45 -7.55 -3.64 -19.87
CA PHE A 45 -6.15 -3.32 -19.64
C PHE A 45 -5.88 -3.06 -18.16
N TRP A 46 -6.67 -2.19 -17.53
CA TRP A 46 -6.51 -1.86 -16.12
C TRP A 46 -6.82 -3.03 -15.18
N LEU A 47 -7.74 -3.93 -15.56
CA LEU A 47 -8.00 -5.17 -14.82
C LEU A 47 -6.76 -6.07 -14.82
N VAL A 48 -6.11 -6.25 -15.96
CA VAL A 48 -4.85 -7.02 -16.05
C VAL A 48 -3.77 -6.38 -15.19
N VAL A 49 -3.60 -5.06 -15.28
CA VAL A 49 -2.64 -4.32 -14.44
C VAL A 49 -2.94 -4.55 -12.96
N MET A 50 -4.21 -4.46 -12.55
CA MET A 50 -4.62 -4.70 -11.17
C MET A 50 -4.31 -6.12 -10.71
N VAL A 51 -4.56 -7.13 -11.54
CA VAL A 51 -4.20 -8.52 -11.22
C VAL A 51 -2.68 -8.67 -11.07
N VAL A 52 -1.88 -8.10 -11.97
CA VAL A 52 -0.41 -8.17 -11.89
C VAL A 52 0.11 -7.51 -10.61
N VAL A 53 -0.42 -6.33 -10.27
CA VAL A 53 -0.05 -5.62 -9.03
C VAL A 53 -0.40 -6.44 -7.79
N LEU A 54 -1.60 -7.03 -7.76
CA LEU A 54 -2.04 -7.88 -6.65
C LEU A 54 -1.19 -9.14 -6.53
N LEU A 55 -0.89 -9.83 -7.64
CA LEU A 55 -0.02 -11.00 -7.65
C LEU A 55 1.37 -10.65 -7.14
N TYR A 56 1.97 -9.57 -7.63
CA TYR A 56 3.27 -9.11 -7.14
C TYR A 56 3.25 -8.80 -5.64
N ARG A 57 2.17 -8.18 -5.14
CA ARG A 57 2.00 -7.90 -3.72
C ARG A 57 1.94 -9.20 -2.91
N VAL A 58 1.20 -10.21 -3.37
CA VAL A 58 1.12 -11.53 -2.72
C VAL A 58 2.48 -12.21 -2.70
N GLU A 59 3.20 -12.26 -3.83
CA GLU A 59 4.55 -12.83 -3.95
C GLU A 59 5.54 -12.15 -3.00
N ARG A 60 5.52 -10.82 -2.96
CA ARG A 60 6.36 -10.03 -2.06
C ARG A 60 6.03 -10.30 -0.60
N TRP A 61 4.74 -10.35 -0.26
CA TRP A 61 4.31 -10.61 1.10
C TRP A 61 4.70 -12.01 1.54
N TRP A 62 4.55 -13.01 0.65
CA TRP A 62 5.01 -14.38 0.89
C TRP A 62 6.52 -14.43 1.13
N SER A 63 7.31 -13.76 0.29
CA SER A 63 8.78 -13.67 0.41
C SER A 63 9.25 -12.93 1.66
N SER A 64 8.42 -12.05 2.22
CA SER A 64 8.75 -11.29 3.43
C SER A 64 8.47 -12.08 4.72
N ARG A 65 7.89 -13.29 4.62
CA ARG A 65 7.64 -14.14 5.79
C ARG A 65 8.97 -14.76 6.26
N PRO A 66 9.37 -14.57 7.53
CA PRO A 66 10.70 -14.97 8.01
C PRO A 66 10.86 -16.49 8.24
N ASN A 67 10.18 -17.38 7.50
CA ASN A 67 10.28 -18.84 7.71
C ASN A 67 9.71 -19.70 6.56
N ALA A 68 10.07 -19.40 5.30
CA ALA A 68 9.90 -20.36 4.20
C ALA A 68 11.22 -21.10 3.94
#